data_AF-A0A7V9B3Q9-F1
#
_entry.id   AF-A0A7V9B3Q9-F1
#
_cell.length_a   1.000
_cell.length_b   1.000
_cell.length_c   1.000
_cell.angle_alpha   90.00
_cell.angle_beta   90.00
_cell.angle_gamma   90.00
#
_symmetry.space_group_name_H-M   'P 1'
#
loop_
_entity.id
_entity.type
_entity.pdbx_description
1 polymer ?
#
loop_
_entity_poly.entity_id
_entity_poly.type
_entity_poly.pdbx_seq_one_letter_code
_entity_poly.pdbx_strand_id
1 'polypeptide(L)'
;MRFLTRFDYRPRWGRLGELVDRWLFRPVFGWATAWSFDRLRLWLEDGTPPERSRDQAIAHATAVAGLAGVFAYQGLVPKLWKVDEGEVAIWQGLGMPRGRARRIVQAVGAIEAGFAVATVAASKKRWPFVIALAAMPIARDGRSQGRPVDPDQGLQPGLPRTRGRRARRRRAGNQRRAPERPASAPSLPRPPTRRGGTSMTSIYRQVLGDDFDRLHPKMQWRFGFSSIEETCQIGRGVMDEVWRGPWWTLPFLLLGSTRRVLFPSRGTRVPFTIANYAYVDRFGRETVTWCRRFNFPSRTRAFDATMIRSKHRDTIVDYLGTHQHLAVDLDCWVDPDGAMCLRSGEQRFYEGPLAFRFPLLFSGVANVREWWDETAECFRIDVHVANKLLGPLFGYRGSFTVGEHPCTADEIPRDVLPIREERRE
;
A
#
# COMPACT_ATOMS: atom_id res chain seq x y z
N MET A 1 27.16 8.92 27.94
CA MET A 1 25.91 9.18 28.70
C MET A 1 25.23 7.86 29.06
N ARG A 2 24.59 7.74 30.22
CA ARG A 2 23.92 6.51 30.68
C ARG A 2 22.43 6.81 30.88
N PHE A 3 21.57 6.25 30.03
CA PHE A 3 20.12 6.47 30.10
C PHE A 3 19.45 5.28 30.81
N LEU A 4 18.58 5.57 31.77
CA LEU A 4 17.80 4.59 32.53
C LEU A 4 16.32 4.87 32.28
N THR A 5 15.61 3.91 31.69
CA THR A 5 14.17 4.03 31.41
C THR A 5 13.42 2.98 32.20
N ARG A 6 12.54 3.41 33.11
CA ARG A 6 11.69 2.51 33.90
C ARG A 6 10.29 2.53 33.31
N PHE A 7 9.78 1.35 32.96
CA PHE A 7 8.40 1.17 32.54
C PHE A 7 7.55 0.73 33.73
N ASP A 8 6.83 1.67 34.34
CA ASP A 8 5.83 1.40 35.38
C ASP A 8 4.43 1.35 34.75
N TYR A 9 3.99 0.15 34.39
CA TYR A 9 2.62 -0.13 33.99
C TYR A 9 2.21 -1.50 34.51
N ARG A 10 0.92 -1.65 34.83
CA ARG A 10 0.33 -2.93 35.22
C ARG A 10 -0.28 -3.62 33.99
N PRO A 11 0.18 -4.82 33.61
CA PRO A 11 -0.45 -5.59 32.56
C PRO A 11 -1.89 -5.96 32.97
N ARG A 12 -2.83 -5.87 32.03
CA ARG A 12 -4.21 -6.37 32.19
C ARG A 12 -4.24 -7.88 31.92
N TRP A 13 -5.26 -8.58 32.43
CA TRP A 13 -5.44 -10.06 32.37
C TRP A 13 -4.67 -10.91 33.40
N GLY A 14 -4.36 -10.36 34.58
CA GLY A 14 -3.77 -11.10 35.69
C GLY A 14 -2.51 -11.86 35.28
N ARG A 15 -2.39 -13.14 35.67
CA ARG A 15 -1.20 -13.98 35.43
C ARG A 15 -0.84 -14.18 33.95
N LEU A 16 -1.83 -14.24 33.05
CA LEU A 16 -1.59 -14.37 31.61
C LEU A 16 -1.02 -13.08 31.03
N GLY A 17 -1.54 -11.94 31.47
CA GLY A 17 -1.01 -10.62 31.13
C GLY A 17 0.43 -10.44 31.60
N GLU A 18 0.73 -10.85 32.83
CA GLU A 18 2.08 -10.82 33.40
C GLU A 18 3.06 -11.74 32.65
N LEU A 19 2.60 -12.91 32.21
CA LEU A 19 3.44 -13.85 31.46
C LEU A 19 3.81 -13.29 30.09
N VAL A 20 2.82 -12.80 29.33
CA VAL A 20 3.06 -12.20 28.00
C VAL A 20 3.86 -10.91 28.13
N ASP A 21 3.59 -10.10 29.15
CA ASP A 21 4.36 -8.89 29.42
C ASP A 21 5.83 -9.19 29.71
N ARG A 22 6.10 -10.21 30.52
CA ARG A 22 7.45 -10.64 30.88
C ARG A 22 8.24 -11.19 29.70
N TRP A 23 7.60 -11.98 28.84
CA TRP A 23 8.29 -12.70 27.76
C TRP A 23 8.31 -11.96 26.41
N LEU A 24 7.34 -11.08 26.16
CA LEU A 24 7.20 -10.40 24.87
C LEU A 24 7.34 -8.88 24.99
N PHE A 25 6.51 -8.23 25.81
CA PHE A 25 6.42 -6.76 25.78
C PHE A 25 7.57 -6.06 26.48
N ARG A 26 7.94 -6.44 27.71
CA ARG A 26 9.07 -5.83 28.42
C ARG A 26 10.40 -5.97 27.68
N PRO A 27 10.76 -7.14 27.12
CA PRO A 27 11.97 -7.28 26.30
C PRO A 27 11.92 -6.39 25.05
N VAL A 28 10.78 -6.35 24.37
CA VAL A 28 10.61 -5.53 23.15
C VAL A 28 10.68 -4.04 23.46
N PHE A 29 10.02 -3.56 24.51
CA PHE A 29 10.09 -2.15 24.92
C PHE A 29 11.49 -1.77 25.37
N GLY A 30 12.16 -2.63 26.15
CA GLY A 30 13.55 -2.43 26.55
C GLY A 30 14.47 -2.33 25.32
N TRP A 31 14.34 -3.25 24.38
CA TRP A 31 15.09 -3.25 23.13
C TRP A 31 14.80 -2.01 22.26
N ALA A 32 13.54 -1.68 22.04
CA ALA A 32 13.13 -0.55 21.21
C ALA A 32 13.60 0.79 21.81
N THR A 33 13.58 0.89 23.13
CA THR A 33 14.05 2.08 23.86
C THR A 33 15.57 2.19 23.78
N ALA A 34 16.29 1.09 24.00
CA ALA A 34 17.73 1.04 23.81
C ALA A 34 18.11 1.43 22.38
N TRP A 35 17.40 0.93 21.36
CA TRP A 35 17.62 1.28 19.96
C TRP A 35 17.30 2.75 19.65
N SER A 36 16.24 3.31 20.23
CA SER A 36 15.92 4.73 20.08
C SER A 36 17.00 5.63 20.69
N PHE A 37 17.52 5.29 21.87
CA PHE A 37 18.60 6.03 22.50
C PHE A 37 19.94 5.84 21.79
N ASP A 38 20.21 4.66 21.24
CA ASP A 38 21.40 4.39 20.44
C ASP A 38 21.39 5.22 19.14
N ARG A 39 20.21 5.35 18.50
CA ARG A 39 20.04 6.26 17.35
C ARG A 39 20.24 7.73 17.72
N LEU A 40 19.72 8.15 18.87
CA LEU A 40 19.94 9.52 19.38
C LEU A 40 21.44 9.74 19.66
N ARG A 41 22.11 8.75 20.23
CA ARG A 41 23.55 8.77 20.48
C ARG A 41 24.35 8.89 19.17
N LEU A 42 24.08 8.05 18.18
CA LEU A 42 24.75 8.10 16.86
C LEU A 42 24.53 9.44 16.15
N TRP A 43 23.38 10.08 16.35
CA TRP A 43 23.13 11.42 15.82
C TRP A 43 23.94 12.49 16.56
N LEU A 44 24.01 12.41 17.90
CA LEU A 44 24.75 13.36 18.73
C LEU A 44 26.28 13.19 18.64
N GLU A 45 26.78 11.97 18.48
CA GLU A 45 28.23 11.67 18.42
C GLU A 45 28.78 11.77 16.99
N ASP A 46 28.07 11.21 16.01
CA ASP A 46 28.59 11.06 14.64
C ASP A 46 27.85 11.92 13.59
N GLY A 47 26.87 12.73 14.01
CA GLY A 47 26.08 13.58 13.11
C GLY A 47 25.19 12.81 12.12
N THR A 48 25.04 11.50 12.30
CA THR A 48 24.26 10.66 11.37
C THR A 48 22.75 10.87 11.59
N PRO A 49 21.98 11.32 10.57
CA PRO A 49 20.54 11.53 10.74
C PRO A 49 19.84 10.26 11.20
N PRO A 50 18.90 10.35 12.16
CA PRO A 50 18.27 9.18 12.77
C PRO A 50 17.53 8.33 11.74
N GLU A 51 16.98 8.90 10.67
CA GLU A 51 16.30 8.20 9.57
C GLU A 51 17.26 7.25 8.85
N ARG A 52 18.50 7.69 8.60
CA ARG A 52 19.51 6.90 7.88
C ARG A 52 19.96 5.69 8.69
N SER A 53 20.17 5.88 9.99
CA SER A 53 20.50 4.79 10.93
C SER A 53 19.37 3.76 11.03
N ARG A 54 18.10 4.23 11.03
CA ARG A 54 16.94 3.34 10.98
C ARG A 54 16.92 2.52 9.70
N ASP A 55 17.04 3.18 8.55
CA ASP A 55 16.90 2.53 7.24
C ASP A 55 18.02 1.52 7.02
N GLN A 56 19.24 1.82 7.45
CA GLN A 56 20.36 0.87 7.44
C GLN A 56 20.15 -0.31 8.39
N ALA A 57 19.66 -0.07 9.61
CA ALA A 57 19.38 -1.14 10.57
C ALA A 57 18.26 -2.08 10.07
N ILE A 58 17.21 -1.51 9.46
CA ILE A 58 16.12 -2.28 8.83
C ILE A 58 16.68 -3.07 7.65
N ALA A 59 17.41 -2.44 6.74
CA ALA A 59 18.01 -3.12 5.59
C ALA A 59 18.91 -4.27 6.01
N HIS A 60 19.74 -4.07 7.03
CA HIS A 60 20.60 -5.11 7.61
C HIS A 60 19.77 -6.24 8.24
N ALA A 61 18.75 -5.93 9.02
CA ALA A 61 17.87 -6.93 9.61
C ALA A 61 17.12 -7.75 8.55
N THR A 62 16.62 -7.09 7.50
CA THR A 62 15.97 -7.76 6.36
C THR A 62 16.95 -8.66 5.61
N ALA A 63 18.20 -8.22 5.39
CA ALA A 63 19.22 -9.04 4.74
C ALA A 63 19.58 -10.29 5.58
N VAL A 64 19.78 -10.12 6.89
CA VAL A 64 20.04 -11.23 7.83
C VAL A 64 18.87 -12.20 7.86
N ALA A 65 17.64 -11.70 7.97
CA ALA A 65 16.43 -12.51 8.00
C ALA A 65 16.24 -13.28 6.69
N GLY A 66 16.46 -12.63 5.54
CA GLY A 66 16.41 -13.29 4.22
C GLY A 66 17.45 -14.39 4.10
N LEU A 67 18.70 -14.11 4.46
CA LEU A 67 19.79 -15.08 4.39
C LEU A 67 19.56 -16.28 5.31
N ALA A 68 19.23 -16.02 6.59
CA ALA A 68 18.92 -17.07 7.55
C ALA A 68 17.69 -17.88 7.10
N GLY A 69 16.67 -17.22 6.53
CA GLY A 69 15.49 -17.87 6.00
C GLY A 69 15.82 -18.85 4.86
N VAL A 70 16.69 -18.47 3.94
CA VAL A 70 17.14 -19.36 2.84
C VAL A 70 17.83 -20.61 3.38
N PHE A 71 18.80 -20.45 4.29
CA PHE A 71 19.52 -21.58 4.87
C PHE A 71 18.63 -22.45 5.78
N ALA A 72 17.73 -21.85 6.54
CA ALA A 72 16.76 -22.58 7.35
C ALA A 72 15.83 -23.40 6.45
N TYR A 73 15.35 -22.83 5.34
CA TYR A 73 14.50 -23.54 4.40
C TYR A 73 15.25 -24.69 3.72
N GLN A 74 16.45 -24.45 3.18
CA GLN A 74 17.29 -25.47 2.52
C GLN A 74 17.73 -26.58 3.48
N GLY A 75 18.01 -26.25 4.74
CA GLY A 75 18.37 -27.26 5.74
C GLY A 75 17.18 -28.07 6.23
N LEU A 76 16.05 -27.41 6.49
CA LEU A 76 14.91 -28.04 7.16
C LEU A 76 13.97 -28.76 6.18
N VAL A 77 13.62 -28.14 5.05
CA VAL A 77 12.55 -28.64 4.18
C VAL A 77 13.00 -29.80 3.28
N PRO A 78 14.03 -29.65 2.42
CA PRO A 78 14.42 -30.72 1.49
C PRO A 78 15.34 -31.78 2.12
N LYS A 79 15.94 -31.52 3.30
CA LYS A 79 16.95 -32.42 3.90
C LYS A 79 16.54 -33.07 5.22
N LEU A 80 15.69 -32.43 6.02
CA LEU A 80 15.24 -32.96 7.31
C LEU A 80 13.78 -33.41 7.31
N TRP A 81 12.87 -32.64 6.68
CA TRP A 81 11.43 -32.94 6.67
C TRP A 81 11.01 -33.81 5.48
N LYS A 82 11.16 -33.32 4.25
CA LYS A 82 10.93 -34.09 3.01
C LYS A 82 12.29 -34.33 2.37
N VAL A 83 12.99 -35.39 2.79
CA VAL A 83 14.30 -35.74 2.23
C VAL A 83 14.15 -35.95 0.72
N ASP A 84 14.71 -35.04 -0.06
CA ASP A 84 14.64 -35.08 -1.52
C ASP A 84 15.44 -36.28 -2.04
N GLU A 85 14.76 -37.17 -2.77
CA GLU A 85 15.40 -38.35 -3.36
C GLU A 85 16.47 -37.96 -4.39
N GLY A 86 16.34 -36.78 -5.01
CA GLY A 86 17.34 -36.25 -5.93
C GLY A 86 18.70 -35.99 -5.27
N GLU A 87 18.72 -35.44 -4.05
CA GLU A 87 19.97 -35.24 -3.31
C GLU A 87 20.58 -36.55 -2.82
N VAL A 88 19.75 -37.50 -2.40
CA VAL A 88 20.21 -38.84 -2.01
C VAL A 88 20.81 -39.57 -3.21
N ALA A 89 20.22 -39.43 -4.41
CA ALA A 89 20.68 -40.05 -5.64
C ALA A 89 22.08 -39.58 -6.06
N ILE A 90 22.45 -38.33 -5.81
CA ILE A 90 23.81 -37.80 -6.07
C ILE A 90 24.85 -38.60 -5.26
N TRP A 91 24.59 -38.83 -3.97
CA TRP A 91 25.48 -39.61 -3.11
C TRP A 91 25.48 -41.10 -3.42
N GLN A 92 24.36 -41.63 -3.93
CA GLN A 92 24.32 -43.00 -4.43
C GLN A 92 25.12 -43.17 -5.72
N GLY A 93 25.15 -42.15 -6.59
CA GLY A 93 26.00 -42.10 -7.78
C GLY A 93 27.50 -42.17 -7.48
N LEU A 94 27.89 -41.79 -6.25
CA LEU A 94 29.25 -41.94 -5.71
C LEU A 94 29.50 -43.32 -5.06
N GLY A 95 28.59 -44.28 -5.21
CA GLY A 95 28.72 -45.66 -4.72
C GLY A 95 28.29 -45.88 -3.27
N MET A 96 27.59 -44.91 -2.64
CA MET A 96 27.17 -45.06 -1.24
C MET A 96 25.85 -45.81 -1.08
N PRO A 97 25.72 -46.69 -0.06
CA PRO A 97 24.45 -47.32 0.30
C PRO A 97 23.40 -46.26 0.67
N ARG A 98 22.14 -46.45 0.24
CA ARG A 98 21.02 -45.51 0.42
C ARG A 98 20.86 -45.02 1.87
N GLY A 99 21.02 -45.92 2.85
CA GLY A 99 20.94 -45.59 4.27
C GLY A 99 22.10 -44.72 4.80
N ARG A 100 23.28 -44.76 4.16
CA ARG A 100 24.41 -43.88 4.49
C ARG A 100 24.29 -42.54 3.76
N ALA A 101 23.90 -42.56 2.48
CA ALA A 101 23.60 -41.35 1.70
C ALA A 101 22.52 -40.48 2.36
N ARG A 102 21.43 -41.08 2.81
CA ARG A 102 20.35 -40.37 3.54
C ARG A 102 20.85 -39.71 4.83
N ARG A 103 21.70 -40.38 5.61
CA ARG A 103 22.26 -39.82 6.84
C ARG A 103 23.18 -38.62 6.56
N ILE A 104 23.94 -38.67 5.46
CA ILE A 104 24.80 -37.56 5.03
C ILE A 104 23.95 -36.36 4.63
N VAL A 105 22.90 -36.57 3.83
CA VAL A 105 21.97 -35.49 3.43
C VAL A 105 21.31 -34.85 4.66
N GLN A 106 20.87 -35.66 5.63
CA GLN A 106 20.31 -35.14 6.89
C GLN A 106 21.33 -34.37 7.72
N ALA A 107 22.59 -34.84 7.78
CA ALA A 107 23.66 -34.13 8.49
C ALA A 107 23.97 -32.78 7.83
N VAL A 108 24.01 -32.72 6.50
CA VAL A 108 24.16 -31.47 5.74
C VAL A 108 22.98 -30.52 6.03
N GLY A 109 21.76 -31.03 6.04
CA GLY A 109 20.58 -30.25 6.39
C GLY A 109 20.62 -29.68 7.82
N ALA A 110 21.10 -30.46 8.78
CA ALA A 110 21.29 -30.00 10.15
C ALA A 110 22.37 -28.91 10.25
N ILE A 111 23.46 -29.03 9.49
CA ILE A 111 24.52 -28.01 9.41
C ILE A 111 23.97 -26.71 8.81
N GLU A 112 23.20 -26.79 7.73
CA GLU A 112 22.58 -25.61 7.09
C GLU A 112 21.56 -24.91 8.01
N ALA A 113 20.73 -25.68 8.71
CA ALA A 113 19.81 -25.14 9.71
C ALA A 113 20.58 -24.50 10.89
N GLY A 114 21.66 -25.13 11.33
CA GLY A 114 22.57 -24.57 12.34
C GLY A 114 23.23 -23.27 11.87
N PHE A 115 23.62 -23.19 10.59
CA PHE A 115 24.20 -21.99 9.99
C PHE A 115 23.18 -20.84 9.91
N ALA A 116 21.90 -21.14 9.68
CA ALA A 116 20.84 -20.13 9.76
C ALA A 116 20.75 -19.50 11.16
N VAL A 117 20.78 -20.32 12.21
CA VAL A 117 20.79 -19.85 13.61
C VAL A 117 22.05 -19.03 13.89
N ALA A 118 23.22 -19.51 13.44
CA ALA A 118 24.49 -18.82 13.61
C ALA A 118 24.50 -17.46 12.88
N THR A 119 23.85 -17.35 11.72
CA THR A 119 23.72 -16.10 10.95
C THR A 119 22.94 -15.04 11.72
N VAL A 120 21.87 -15.43 12.42
CA VAL A 120 21.09 -14.52 13.27
C VAL A 120 21.90 -14.11 14.50
N ALA A 121 22.50 -15.09 15.20
CA ALA A 121 23.24 -14.87 16.44
C ALA A 121 24.53 -14.06 16.23
N ALA A 122 25.21 -14.29 15.11
CA ALA A 122 26.45 -13.60 14.73
C ALA A 122 26.23 -12.50 13.68
N SER A 123 25.01 -11.97 13.56
CA SER A 123 24.64 -10.92 12.60
C SER A 123 25.50 -9.65 12.69
N LYS A 124 26.14 -9.39 13.83
CA LYS A 124 27.10 -8.29 14.01
C LYS A 124 28.50 -8.58 13.45
N LYS A 125 28.80 -9.82 13.08
CA LYS A 125 30.11 -10.25 12.57
C LYS A 125 30.04 -10.48 11.06
N ARG A 126 31.16 -10.28 10.35
CA ARG A 126 31.21 -10.39 8.88
C ARG A 126 31.27 -11.83 8.34
N TRP A 127 31.73 -12.77 9.15
CA TRP A 127 32.03 -14.15 8.70
C TRP A 127 30.82 -14.94 8.13
N PRO A 128 29.58 -14.84 8.65
CA PRO A 128 28.46 -15.60 8.08
C PRO A 128 28.15 -15.15 6.65
N PHE A 129 28.26 -13.86 6.38
CA PHE A 129 28.03 -13.30 5.05
C PHE A 129 29.11 -13.72 4.06
N VAL A 130 30.37 -13.80 4.51
CA VAL A 130 31.49 -14.27 3.68
C VAL A 130 31.32 -15.75 3.33
N ILE A 131 30.96 -16.59 4.31
CA ILE A 131 30.70 -18.03 4.06
C ILE A 131 29.51 -18.21 3.11
N ALA A 132 28.42 -17.47 3.33
CA ALA A 132 27.26 -17.53 2.44
C ALA A 132 27.59 -17.11 1.00
N LEU A 133 28.39 -16.06 0.83
CA LEU A 133 28.85 -15.60 -0.48
C LEU A 133 29.74 -16.65 -1.17
N ALA A 134 30.63 -17.29 -0.40
CA ALA A 134 31.49 -18.36 -0.89
C ALA A 134 30.71 -19.64 -1.26
N ALA A 135 29.53 -19.87 -0.67
CA ALA A 135 28.67 -21.02 -0.97
C ALA A 135 27.82 -20.85 -2.25
N MET A 136 27.60 -19.61 -2.73
CA MET A 136 26.75 -19.34 -3.90
C MET A 136 27.23 -19.92 -5.25
N PRO A 137 28.54 -20.02 -5.57
CA PRO A 137 29.00 -20.62 -6.82
C PRO A 137 28.69 -22.13 -6.92
N ILE A 138 28.64 -22.84 -5.79
CA ILE A 138 28.50 -24.31 -5.75
C ILE A 138 27.05 -24.75 -5.99
N ALA A 139 26.07 -23.90 -5.66
CA ALA A 139 24.65 -24.19 -5.85
C ALA A 139 24.18 -24.12 -7.32
N ARG A 140 24.97 -23.51 -8.21
CA ARG A 140 24.62 -23.34 -9.63
C ARG A 140 24.97 -24.57 -10.49
N ASP A 141 25.96 -25.35 -10.08
CA ASP A 141 26.51 -26.45 -10.87
C ASP A 141 25.86 -27.82 -10.59
N GLY A 142 25.17 -27.98 -9.45
CA GLY A 142 24.50 -29.23 -9.08
C GLY A 142 23.18 -29.51 -9.81
N ARG A 143 22.59 -28.53 -10.51
CA ARG A 143 21.30 -28.68 -11.22
C ARG A 143 21.43 -28.98 -12.73
N SER A 144 22.64 -28.91 -13.29
CA SER A 144 22.88 -29.08 -14.74
C SER A 144 23.27 -30.50 -15.16
N GLN A 145 23.56 -31.42 -14.22
CA GLN A 145 24.08 -32.76 -14.56
C GLN A 145 23.03 -33.90 -14.61
N GLY A 146 21.74 -33.60 -14.42
CA GLY A 146 20.69 -34.62 -14.32
C GLY A 146 19.84 -34.81 -15.59
N ARG A 147 20.44 -35.10 -16.75
CA ARG A 147 19.77 -35.79 -17.89
C ARG A 147 20.78 -36.11 -19.01
N PRO A 148 21.11 -37.38 -19.28
CA PRO A 148 21.64 -37.76 -20.58
C PRO A 148 20.48 -37.69 -21.58
N VAL A 149 20.65 -36.91 -22.65
CA VAL A 149 19.77 -37.00 -23.82
C VAL A 149 20.25 -38.20 -24.63
N ASP A 150 19.42 -39.22 -24.70
CA ASP A 150 19.60 -40.40 -25.55
C ASP A 150 19.39 -40.01 -27.02
N PRO A 151 20.35 -40.25 -27.95
CA PRO A 151 20.23 -39.80 -29.34
C PRO A 151 19.26 -40.59 -30.21
N ASP A 152 18.72 -41.73 -29.76
CA ASP A 152 17.98 -42.66 -30.62
C ASP A 152 16.53 -42.84 -30.20
N GLN A 153 15.66 -41.90 -30.57
CA GLN A 153 14.24 -42.22 -30.79
C GLN A 153 13.69 -41.56 -32.05
N GLY A 154 13.48 -42.41 -33.06
CA GLY A 154 12.14 -42.53 -33.61
C GLY A 154 11.78 -41.63 -34.77
N LEU A 155 12.42 -41.91 -35.91
CA LEU A 155 11.88 -41.73 -37.25
C LEU A 155 10.38 -42.09 -37.33
N GLN A 156 9.51 -41.14 -37.71
CA GLN A 156 8.37 -41.40 -38.61
C GLN A 156 7.95 -40.14 -39.41
N PRO A 157 7.37 -40.31 -40.61
CA PRO A 157 7.41 -39.31 -41.68
C PRO A 157 6.03 -38.70 -42.02
N GLY A 158 6.05 -37.53 -42.67
CA GLY A 158 5.01 -37.18 -43.65
C GLY A 158 4.40 -35.79 -43.51
N LEU A 159 4.58 -35.01 -44.60
CA LEU A 159 3.67 -34.03 -45.25
C LEU A 159 4.30 -32.64 -45.49
N PRO A 160 3.93 -31.97 -46.61
CA PRO A 160 4.89 -31.73 -47.67
C PRO A 160 5.37 -30.28 -47.77
N ARG A 161 6.54 -30.18 -48.41
CA ARG A 161 7.22 -28.95 -48.83
C ARG A 161 6.39 -28.14 -49.81
N THR A 162 6.13 -26.87 -49.49
CA THR A 162 5.94 -25.81 -50.49
C THR A 162 7.20 -24.97 -50.62
N ARG A 163 7.92 -25.15 -51.74
CA ARG A 163 8.78 -24.13 -52.38
C ARG A 163 7.92 -22.86 -52.52
N GLY A 164 8.35 -21.65 -52.17
CA GLY A 164 9.63 -21.00 -52.44
C GLY A 164 9.35 -19.82 -53.37
N ARG A 165 9.59 -18.59 -52.93
CA ARG A 165 9.85 -17.45 -53.83
C ARG A 165 10.56 -16.32 -53.10
N ARG A 166 11.84 -16.15 -53.45
CA ARG A 166 12.64 -14.94 -53.23
C ARG A 166 12.19 -13.86 -54.23
N ALA A 167 12.11 -12.61 -53.78
CA ALA A 167 12.35 -11.43 -54.61
C ALA A 167 12.77 -10.28 -53.67
N ARG A 168 14.07 -9.97 -53.57
CA ARG A 168 14.84 -8.98 -54.34
C ARG A 168 14.63 -7.53 -53.85
N ARG A 169 15.70 -7.03 -53.23
CA ARG A 169 16.05 -5.61 -53.02
C ARG A 169 15.78 -4.75 -54.26
N ARG A 170 15.33 -3.51 -54.05
CA ARG A 170 15.80 -2.34 -54.80
C ARG A 170 15.83 -1.08 -53.91
N ARG A 171 16.94 -0.36 -54.05
CA ARG A 171 17.30 0.94 -53.48
C ARG A 171 16.88 2.06 -54.45
N ALA A 172 17.01 3.30 -53.94
CA ALA A 172 17.00 4.62 -54.60
C ALA A 172 15.62 5.31 -54.58
N GLY A 173 15.49 6.60 -54.28
CA GLY A 173 16.49 7.63 -54.13
C GLY A 173 15.96 8.90 -53.44
N ASN A 174 16.92 9.66 -52.95
CA ASN A 174 16.83 10.97 -52.31
C ASN A 174 16.62 12.05 -53.37
N GLN A 175 15.73 13.02 -53.14
CA GLN A 175 15.81 14.35 -53.78
C GLN A 175 15.08 15.40 -52.94
N ARG A 176 15.83 16.44 -52.55
CA ARG A 176 15.39 17.69 -51.96
C ARG A 176 15.16 18.73 -53.08
N ARG A 177 14.16 19.60 -52.94
CA ARG A 177 14.22 21.04 -53.26
C ARG A 177 13.02 21.78 -52.65
N ALA A 178 13.28 23.00 -52.19
CA ALA A 178 12.37 24.00 -51.59
C ALA A 178 12.20 25.18 -52.58
N PRO A 179 11.71 26.38 -52.18
CA PRO A 179 10.42 26.78 -51.58
C PRO A 179 9.68 27.83 -52.46
N GLU A 180 8.38 28.05 -52.26
CA GLU A 180 7.70 29.27 -52.76
C GLU A 180 6.50 29.68 -51.86
N ARG A 181 6.35 30.98 -51.64
CA ARG A 181 5.28 31.72 -50.93
C ARG A 181 4.96 32.96 -51.81
N PRO A 182 3.88 33.74 -51.58
CA PRO A 182 2.54 33.42 -51.08
C PRO A 182 1.44 34.07 -51.97
N ALA A 183 0.18 33.66 -51.83
CA ALA A 183 -0.94 34.47 -52.33
C ALA A 183 -2.20 34.34 -51.47
N SER A 184 -2.75 35.52 -51.13
CA SER A 184 -4.15 35.85 -50.81
C SER A 184 -4.87 35.14 -49.66
N ALA A 185 -5.16 35.94 -48.62
CA ALA A 185 -6.11 35.65 -47.56
C ALA A 185 -7.56 35.63 -48.05
N PRO A 186 -8.41 34.81 -47.41
CA PRO A 186 -9.79 35.22 -47.13
C PRO A 186 -10.13 35.09 -45.62
N SER A 187 -10.70 36.18 -45.10
CA SER A 187 -11.64 36.30 -43.97
C SER A 187 -11.63 35.23 -42.87
N LEU A 188 -11.25 35.68 -41.66
CA LEU A 188 -11.43 35.00 -40.38
C LEU A 188 -12.89 34.47 -40.21
N PRO A 189 -13.09 33.17 -39.94
CA PRO A 189 -14.36 32.72 -39.40
C PRO A 189 -14.48 33.24 -37.96
N ARG A 190 -15.65 33.83 -37.66
CA ARG A 190 -16.09 34.18 -36.30
C ARG A 190 -15.83 33.01 -35.35
N PRO A 191 -15.42 33.26 -34.08
CA PRO A 191 -15.19 32.18 -33.14
C PRO A 191 -16.47 31.35 -33.05
N PRO A 192 -16.39 30.01 -33.13
CA PRO A 192 -17.56 29.19 -32.89
C PRO A 192 -18.05 29.54 -31.48
N THR A 193 -19.30 29.97 -31.38
CA THR A 193 -20.06 29.94 -30.13
C THR A 193 -19.78 28.59 -29.50
N ARG A 194 -19.09 28.58 -28.36
CA ARG A 194 -18.81 27.40 -27.53
C ARG A 194 -20.15 26.74 -27.20
N ARG A 195 -20.63 25.86 -28.07
CA ARG A 195 -21.59 24.83 -27.73
C ARG A 195 -20.77 23.66 -27.19
N GLY A 196 -20.97 23.37 -25.91
CA GLY A 196 -20.33 22.26 -25.20
C GLY A 196 -18.96 22.60 -24.62
N GLY A 197 -18.89 23.61 -23.75
CA GLY A 197 -17.85 23.58 -22.73
C GLY A 197 -18.07 22.33 -21.88
N THR A 198 -17.09 21.44 -21.80
CA THR A 198 -17.10 20.33 -20.85
C THR A 198 -17.27 20.94 -19.47
N SER A 199 -18.49 20.99 -18.92
CA SER A 199 -18.68 21.38 -17.53
C SER A 199 -17.96 20.33 -16.72
N MET A 200 -16.82 20.67 -16.11
CA MET A 200 -16.19 19.73 -15.18
C MET A 200 -17.21 19.51 -14.08
N THR A 201 -17.74 18.30 -14.09
CA THR A 201 -18.81 17.86 -13.22
C THR A 201 -18.14 17.20 -12.01
N SER A 202 -18.74 17.22 -10.83
CA SER A 202 -18.19 16.50 -9.68
C SER A 202 -17.78 15.06 -10.02
N ILE A 203 -16.67 14.59 -9.45
CA ILE A 203 -16.20 13.20 -9.59
C ILE A 203 -17.26 12.17 -9.18
N TYR A 204 -18.14 12.53 -8.23
CA TYR A 204 -19.22 11.66 -7.75
C TYR A 204 -20.36 11.55 -8.77
N ARG A 205 -20.79 12.68 -9.35
CA ARG A 205 -21.81 12.66 -10.42
C ARG A 205 -21.28 11.96 -11.67
N GLN A 206 -19.98 12.10 -11.98
CA GLN A 206 -19.38 11.39 -13.10
C GLN A 206 -19.40 9.85 -12.93
N VAL A 207 -19.30 9.34 -11.70
CA VAL A 207 -19.28 7.89 -11.41
C VAL A 207 -20.68 7.33 -11.18
N LEU A 208 -21.57 8.08 -10.52
CA LEU A 208 -22.96 7.65 -10.29
C LEU A 208 -23.85 7.83 -11.54
N GLY A 209 -23.50 8.74 -12.44
CA GLY A 209 -24.33 9.06 -13.60
C GLY A 209 -25.72 9.53 -13.18
N ASP A 210 -26.75 8.96 -13.79
CA ASP A 210 -28.16 9.31 -13.54
C ASP A 210 -28.61 8.95 -12.11
N ASP A 211 -27.96 7.98 -11.45
CA ASP A 211 -28.27 7.64 -10.05
C ASP A 211 -27.96 8.81 -9.10
N PHE A 212 -27.10 9.75 -9.49
CA PHE A 212 -26.82 10.94 -8.69
C PHE A 212 -28.08 11.76 -8.40
N ASP A 213 -29.03 11.82 -9.35
CA ASP A 213 -30.28 12.57 -9.19
C ASP A 213 -31.24 11.93 -8.18
N ARG A 214 -30.98 10.68 -7.77
CA ARG A 214 -31.72 9.98 -6.71
C ARG A 214 -31.24 10.35 -5.31
N LEU A 215 -30.08 10.99 -5.17
CA LEU A 215 -29.61 11.48 -3.88
C LEU A 215 -30.56 12.55 -3.35
N HIS A 216 -30.70 12.64 -2.03
CA HIS A 216 -31.40 13.74 -1.40
C HIS A 216 -30.79 15.10 -1.85
N PRO A 217 -31.57 16.19 -2.06
CA PRO A 217 -31.04 17.46 -2.58
C PRO A 217 -29.83 18.03 -1.81
N LYS A 218 -29.83 17.92 -0.48
CA LYS A 218 -28.66 18.30 0.35
C LYS A 218 -27.43 17.42 0.12
N MET A 219 -27.63 16.16 -0.22
CA MET A 219 -26.57 15.22 -0.57
C MET A 219 -26.05 15.49 -1.98
N GLN A 220 -26.92 15.86 -2.92
CA GLN A 220 -26.52 16.34 -4.26
C GLN A 220 -25.66 17.61 -4.15
N TRP A 221 -26.04 18.58 -3.32
CA TRP A 221 -25.22 19.77 -3.07
C TRP A 221 -23.85 19.40 -2.44
N ARG A 222 -23.85 18.50 -1.46
CA ARG A 222 -22.62 18.10 -0.75
C ARG A 222 -21.63 17.29 -1.60
N PHE A 223 -22.12 16.44 -2.50
CA PHE A 223 -21.28 15.63 -3.38
C PHE A 223 -21.20 16.17 -4.80
N GLY A 224 -21.93 17.24 -5.13
CA GLY A 224 -22.01 17.83 -6.46
C GLY A 224 -20.95 18.90 -6.73
N PHE A 225 -20.26 19.37 -5.69
CA PHE A 225 -19.30 20.46 -5.81
C PHE A 225 -18.03 20.06 -6.58
N SER A 226 -17.41 21.02 -7.24
CA SER A 226 -16.24 20.82 -8.11
C SER A 226 -15.25 21.98 -8.02
N SER A 227 -14.06 21.80 -8.60
CA SER A 227 -12.98 22.79 -8.62
C SER A 227 -13.35 24.09 -9.35
N ILE A 228 -14.32 24.06 -10.27
CA ILE A 228 -14.77 25.24 -11.03
C ILE A 228 -15.49 26.24 -10.13
N GLU A 229 -16.16 25.76 -9.08
CA GLU A 229 -16.98 26.61 -8.21
C GLU A 229 -16.14 27.47 -7.28
N GLU A 230 -14.84 27.16 -7.11
CA GLU A 230 -13.90 27.86 -6.23
C GLU A 230 -14.48 28.04 -4.82
N THR A 231 -15.11 26.97 -4.30
CA THR A 231 -15.62 26.90 -2.94
C THR A 231 -15.00 25.73 -2.18
N CYS A 232 -15.00 25.85 -0.85
CA CYS A 232 -14.74 24.75 0.06
C CYS A 232 -15.92 24.54 1.00
N GLN A 233 -16.08 23.29 1.44
CA GLN A 233 -17.13 22.91 2.38
C GLN A 233 -16.52 22.59 3.73
N ILE A 234 -16.84 23.39 4.75
CA ILE A 234 -16.33 23.24 6.11
C ILE A 234 -17.49 22.88 7.03
N GLY A 235 -17.39 21.71 7.65
CA GLY A 235 -18.37 21.21 8.59
C GLY A 235 -17.85 21.02 10.01
N ARG A 236 -18.74 21.20 10.98
CA ARG A 236 -18.49 20.98 12.40
C ARG A 236 -19.60 20.12 12.99
N GLY A 237 -19.24 19.24 13.91
CA GLY A 237 -20.19 18.32 14.51
C GLY A 237 -19.61 17.52 15.65
N VAL A 238 -20.30 16.44 15.98
CA VAL A 238 -19.95 15.54 17.08
C VAL A 238 -20.12 14.11 16.60
N MET A 239 -19.09 13.29 16.82
CA MET A 239 -19.17 11.86 16.65
C MET A 239 -19.72 11.24 17.93
N ASP A 240 -20.94 10.69 17.84
CA ASP A 240 -21.61 10.01 18.95
C ASP A 240 -20.72 8.90 19.51
N GLU A 241 -20.11 8.13 18.61
CA GLU A 241 -19.19 7.06 18.94
C GLU A 241 -18.04 6.99 17.94
N VAL A 242 -16.83 6.81 18.47
CA VAL A 242 -15.64 6.40 17.73
C VAL A 242 -15.09 5.16 18.41
N TRP A 243 -15.08 4.05 17.69
CA TRP A 243 -14.64 2.75 18.20
C TRP A 243 -13.52 2.18 17.34
N ARG A 244 -12.84 1.17 17.91
CA ARG A 244 -11.87 0.36 17.16
C ARG A 244 -12.02 -1.09 17.52
N GLY A 245 -11.51 -1.94 16.65
CA GLY A 245 -11.40 -3.37 16.87
C GLY A 245 -10.57 -3.73 18.11
N PRO A 246 -10.50 -5.04 18.42
CA PRO A 246 -9.84 -5.54 19.63
C PRO A 246 -8.34 -5.27 19.65
N TRP A 247 -7.66 -5.64 20.73
CA TRP A 247 -6.27 -5.20 20.99
C TRP A 247 -5.28 -5.58 19.87
N TRP A 248 -5.51 -6.68 19.14
CA TRP A 248 -4.64 -7.10 18.03
C TRP A 248 -4.69 -6.16 16.81
N THR A 249 -5.69 -5.29 16.69
CA THR A 249 -5.74 -4.28 15.61
C THR A 249 -4.87 -3.06 15.94
N LEU A 250 -4.42 -2.89 17.19
CA LEU A 250 -3.66 -1.73 17.64
C LEU A 250 -2.35 -1.48 16.87
N PRO A 251 -1.49 -2.48 16.60
CA PRO A 251 -0.25 -2.25 15.88
C PRO A 251 -0.50 -1.66 14.48
N PHE A 252 -1.52 -2.16 13.79
CA PHE A 252 -1.93 -1.66 12.48
C PHE A 252 -2.51 -0.24 12.54
N LEU A 253 -3.39 0.03 13.52
CA LEU A 253 -3.97 1.37 13.71
C LEU A 253 -2.92 2.41 14.13
N LEU A 254 -1.92 2.01 14.93
CA LEU A 254 -0.79 2.86 15.30
C LEU A 254 0.06 3.19 14.07
N LEU A 255 0.38 2.20 13.24
CA LEU A 255 1.12 2.40 11.99
C LEU A 255 0.35 3.34 11.04
N GLY A 256 -0.95 3.10 10.86
CA GLY A 256 -1.84 3.96 10.06
C GLY A 256 -1.91 5.41 10.58
N SER A 257 -1.78 5.60 11.90
CA SER A 257 -1.86 6.94 12.51
C SER A 257 -0.67 7.84 12.21
N THR A 258 0.47 7.27 11.84
CA THR A 258 1.65 8.04 11.41
C THR A 258 1.42 8.75 10.07
N ARG A 259 0.49 8.25 9.25
CA ARG A 259 0.18 8.77 7.91
C ARG A 259 -1.22 9.36 7.78
N ARG A 260 -1.92 9.59 8.90
CA ARG A 260 -3.30 10.10 8.95
C ARG A 260 -4.31 9.23 8.18
N VAL A 261 -4.09 7.91 8.16
CA VAL A 261 -4.95 6.93 7.46
C VAL A 261 -5.97 6.31 8.42
N LEU A 262 -5.57 5.96 9.63
CA LEU A 262 -6.43 5.39 10.68
C LEU A 262 -5.86 5.79 12.04
N PHE A 263 -6.62 5.60 13.13
CA PHE A 263 -6.09 5.88 14.47
C PHE A 263 -6.67 4.95 15.55
N PRO A 264 -5.92 4.71 16.65
CA PRO A 264 -6.30 3.75 17.68
C PRO A 264 -7.17 4.33 18.82
N SER A 265 -7.57 5.60 18.72
CA SER A 265 -8.39 6.28 19.75
C SER A 265 -9.83 5.76 19.74
N ARG A 266 -10.45 5.71 20.93
CA ARG A 266 -11.88 5.49 21.12
C ARG A 266 -12.46 6.62 21.95
N GLY A 267 -13.73 6.91 21.78
CA GLY A 267 -14.42 7.92 22.59
C GLY A 267 -15.89 8.04 22.20
N THR A 268 -16.66 8.64 23.08
CA THR A 268 -18.05 9.03 22.82
C THR A 268 -18.17 10.54 22.83
N ARG A 269 -19.11 11.07 22.05
CA ARG A 269 -19.32 12.52 21.86
C ARG A 269 -18.03 13.28 21.54
N VAL A 270 -17.30 12.83 20.53
CA VAL A 270 -16.00 13.40 20.12
C VAL A 270 -16.24 14.58 19.19
N PRO A 271 -15.80 15.81 19.54
CA PRO A 271 -15.92 16.95 18.63
C PRO A 271 -15.18 16.70 17.31
N PHE A 272 -15.85 17.04 16.22
CA PHE A 272 -15.45 16.67 14.87
C PHE A 272 -15.50 17.86 13.92
N THR A 273 -14.49 17.94 13.05
CA THR A 273 -14.44 18.89 11.94
C THR A 273 -14.15 18.14 10.66
N ILE A 274 -14.85 18.50 9.58
CA ILE A 274 -14.62 18.01 8.24
C ILE A 274 -14.39 19.21 7.32
N ALA A 275 -13.36 19.17 6.49
CA ALA A 275 -13.12 20.19 5.48
C ALA A 275 -12.88 19.49 4.15
N ASN A 276 -13.68 19.86 3.14
CA ASN A 276 -13.60 19.31 1.81
C ASN A 276 -13.18 20.42 0.84
N TYR A 277 -12.18 20.13 0.01
CA TYR A 277 -11.63 21.06 -0.98
C TYR A 277 -11.59 20.38 -2.34
N ALA A 278 -12.10 21.05 -3.37
CA ALA A 278 -12.02 20.59 -4.75
C ALA A 278 -10.98 21.43 -5.51
N TYR A 279 -10.12 20.77 -6.27
CA TYR A 279 -9.07 21.41 -7.07
C TYR A 279 -8.65 20.49 -8.22
N VAL A 280 -7.92 21.06 -9.17
CA VAL A 280 -7.26 20.29 -10.23
C VAL A 280 -5.83 19.99 -9.80
N ASP A 281 -5.45 18.72 -9.80
CA ASP A 281 -4.10 18.30 -9.42
C ASP A 281 -3.05 18.59 -10.51
N ARG A 282 -1.76 18.29 -10.25
CA ARG A 282 -0.66 18.57 -11.18
C ARG A 282 -0.77 17.80 -12.51
N PHE A 283 -1.60 16.76 -12.55
CA PHE A 283 -1.83 15.92 -13.71
C PHE A 283 -3.12 16.30 -14.46
N GLY A 284 -3.78 17.40 -14.05
CA GLY A 284 -5.00 17.87 -14.69
C GLY A 284 -6.23 17.06 -14.32
N ARG A 285 -6.24 16.37 -13.16
CA ARG A 285 -7.35 15.56 -12.69
C ARG A 285 -8.19 16.33 -11.67
N GLU A 286 -9.50 16.28 -11.86
CA GLU A 286 -10.45 16.75 -10.85
C GLU A 286 -10.27 15.95 -9.56
N THR A 287 -9.95 16.65 -8.48
CA THR A 287 -9.52 16.07 -7.22
C THR A 287 -10.29 16.68 -6.06
N VAL A 288 -10.76 15.83 -5.15
CA VAL A 288 -11.43 16.25 -3.92
C VAL A 288 -10.67 15.73 -2.71
N THR A 289 -10.18 16.62 -1.87
CA THR A 289 -9.53 16.26 -0.60
C THR A 289 -10.54 16.35 0.54
N TRP A 290 -10.59 15.31 1.35
CA TRP A 290 -11.42 15.20 2.54
C TRP A 290 -10.53 15.18 3.78
N CYS A 291 -10.63 16.23 4.59
CA CYS A 291 -9.85 16.39 5.80
C CYS A 291 -10.73 16.28 7.04
N ARG A 292 -10.58 15.18 7.76
CA ARG A 292 -11.37 14.91 8.97
C ARG A 292 -10.49 15.06 10.20
N ARG A 293 -10.98 15.77 11.21
CA ARG A 293 -10.29 16.05 12.47
C ARG A 293 -11.18 15.62 13.63
N PHE A 294 -10.66 14.75 14.50
CA PHE A 294 -11.34 14.21 15.68
C PHE A 294 -10.61 14.72 16.92
N ASN A 295 -11.27 15.52 17.74
CA ASN A 295 -10.65 16.17 18.89
C ASN A 295 -10.92 15.34 20.15
N PHE A 296 -9.95 14.51 20.54
CA PHE A 296 -9.98 13.80 21.82
C PHE A 296 -9.36 14.68 22.92
N PRO A 297 -9.71 14.47 24.20
CA PRO A 297 -9.22 15.31 25.31
C PRO A 297 -7.69 15.48 25.37
N SER A 298 -6.94 14.44 24.98
CA SER A 298 -5.47 14.46 25.04
C SER A 298 -4.79 14.76 23.69
N ARG A 299 -5.51 14.67 22.58
CA ARG A 299 -4.93 14.86 21.23
C ARG A 299 -5.99 14.94 20.13
N THR A 300 -5.68 15.69 19.09
CA THR A 300 -6.41 15.62 17.81
C THR A 300 -5.90 14.46 16.96
N ARG A 301 -6.81 13.73 16.33
CA ARG A 301 -6.54 12.72 15.31
C ARG A 301 -7.03 13.21 13.95
N ALA A 302 -6.28 12.85 12.91
CA ALA A 302 -6.58 13.21 11.54
C ALA A 302 -6.87 11.96 10.72
N PHE A 303 -7.86 12.06 9.83
CA PHE A 303 -8.14 11.06 8.81
C PHE A 303 -8.31 11.79 7.47
N ASP A 304 -7.23 11.79 6.68
CA ASP A 304 -7.15 12.52 5.42
C ASP A 304 -7.26 11.55 4.24
N ALA A 305 -7.98 11.98 3.22
CA ALA A 305 -8.21 11.25 1.99
C ALA A 305 -8.17 12.22 0.80
N THR A 306 -7.64 11.76 -0.34
CA THR A 306 -7.67 12.52 -1.60
C THR A 306 -8.27 11.64 -2.67
N MET A 307 -9.38 12.08 -3.26
CA MET A 307 -10.17 11.28 -4.20
C MET A 307 -10.07 11.88 -5.60
N ILE A 308 -9.89 11.01 -6.58
CA ILE A 308 -9.94 11.35 -8.01
C ILE A 308 -10.84 10.38 -8.75
N ARG A 309 -11.37 10.77 -9.90
CA ARG A 309 -11.91 9.79 -10.86
C ARG A 309 -10.77 9.22 -11.70
N SER A 310 -10.54 7.91 -11.60
CA SER A 310 -9.57 7.20 -12.46
C SER A 310 -10.15 7.01 -13.85
N LYS A 311 -9.43 7.48 -14.89
CA LYS A 311 -9.84 7.26 -16.29
C LYS A 311 -9.62 5.81 -16.73
N HIS A 312 -8.69 5.10 -16.07
CA HIS A 312 -8.34 3.73 -16.41
C HIS A 312 -9.32 2.71 -15.84
N ARG A 313 -9.90 3.00 -14.67
CA ARG A 313 -10.77 2.08 -13.93
C ARG A 313 -12.24 2.48 -13.95
N ASP A 314 -12.53 3.68 -14.44
CA ASP A 314 -13.87 4.28 -14.47
C ASP A 314 -14.56 4.27 -13.09
N THR A 315 -13.77 4.47 -12.04
CA THR A 315 -14.23 4.53 -10.65
C THR A 315 -13.49 5.62 -9.88
N ILE A 316 -13.98 5.97 -8.70
CA ILE A 316 -13.27 6.86 -7.78
C ILE A 316 -12.14 6.07 -7.14
N VAL A 317 -10.93 6.63 -7.21
CA VAL A 317 -9.78 6.15 -6.45
C VAL A 317 -9.57 7.08 -5.27
N ASP A 318 -9.69 6.51 -4.07
CA ASP A 318 -9.40 7.16 -2.80
C ASP A 318 -7.97 6.87 -2.36
N TYR A 319 -7.16 7.91 -2.33
CA TYR A 319 -5.83 7.87 -1.77
C TYR A 319 -5.87 8.20 -0.29
N LEU A 320 -5.62 7.20 0.53
CA LEU A 320 -5.63 7.34 1.98
C LEU A 320 -4.31 7.95 2.50
N GLY A 321 -4.45 8.94 3.38
CA GLY A 321 -3.35 9.61 4.07
C GLY A 321 -2.72 10.73 3.24
N THR A 322 -1.51 11.16 3.65
CA THR A 322 -0.90 12.40 3.14
C THR A 322 0.01 12.24 1.92
N HIS A 323 0.43 11.02 1.57
CA HIS A 323 1.44 10.78 0.54
C HIS A 323 0.95 9.92 -0.64
N GLN A 324 -0.36 9.64 -0.68
CA GLN A 324 -1.03 8.84 -1.70
C GLN A 324 -0.39 7.45 -1.94
N HIS A 325 0.13 6.81 -0.89
CA HIS A 325 0.72 5.47 -1.02
C HIS A 325 -0.32 4.36 -1.05
N LEU A 326 -1.51 4.57 -0.49
CA LEU A 326 -2.56 3.58 -0.44
C LEU A 326 -3.73 4.06 -1.29
N ALA A 327 -3.86 3.49 -2.48
CA ALA A 327 -4.93 3.78 -3.41
C ALA A 327 -6.02 2.72 -3.28
N VAL A 328 -7.26 3.16 -3.17
CA VAL A 328 -8.41 2.31 -2.89
C VAL A 328 -9.50 2.59 -3.91
N ASP A 329 -9.92 1.57 -4.65
CA ASP A 329 -11.08 1.70 -5.54
C ASP A 329 -12.35 1.83 -4.68
N LEU A 330 -13.24 2.76 -5.02
CA LEU A 330 -14.48 3.00 -4.28
C LEU A 330 -15.71 2.64 -5.12
N ASP A 331 -16.45 1.64 -4.66
CA ASP A 331 -17.77 1.34 -5.18
C ASP A 331 -18.76 2.33 -4.55
N CYS A 332 -19.34 3.23 -5.35
CA CYS A 332 -20.28 4.25 -4.90
C CYS A 332 -21.69 3.89 -5.39
N TRP A 333 -22.70 4.03 -4.53
CA TRP A 333 -24.10 3.88 -4.92
C TRP A 333 -25.01 4.75 -4.07
N VAL A 334 -26.24 4.93 -4.54
CA VAL A 334 -27.30 5.65 -3.82
C VAL A 334 -28.26 4.64 -3.24
N ASP A 335 -28.51 4.72 -1.93
CA ASP A 335 -29.48 3.85 -1.28
C ASP A 335 -30.92 4.31 -1.53
N PRO A 336 -31.94 3.51 -1.17
CA PRO A 336 -33.35 3.88 -1.39
C PRO A 336 -33.79 5.16 -0.67
N ASP A 337 -33.11 5.57 0.40
CA ASP A 337 -33.42 6.76 1.18
C ASP A 337 -32.73 8.01 0.62
N GLY A 338 -32.00 7.89 -0.50
CA GLY A 338 -31.25 8.98 -1.11
C GLY A 338 -29.93 9.30 -0.38
N ALA A 339 -29.40 8.35 0.40
CA ALA A 339 -28.09 8.45 1.05
C ALA A 339 -26.95 8.10 0.08
N MET A 340 -25.79 8.72 0.30
CA MET A 340 -24.55 8.35 -0.39
C MET A 340 -23.91 7.17 0.34
N CYS A 341 -23.71 6.06 -0.37
CA CYS A 341 -23.00 4.90 0.13
C CYS A 341 -21.68 4.70 -0.62
N LEU A 342 -20.61 4.42 0.13
CA LEU A 342 -19.30 4.10 -0.44
C LEU A 342 -18.76 2.82 0.19
N ARG A 343 -18.20 1.95 -0.63
CA ARG A 343 -17.51 0.73 -0.18
C ARG A 343 -16.14 0.64 -0.81
N SER A 344 -15.13 0.44 0.02
CA SER A 344 -13.77 0.21 -0.48
C SER A 344 -13.64 -1.18 -1.12
N GLY A 345 -13.10 -1.22 -2.32
CA GLY A 345 -12.80 -2.41 -3.11
C GLY A 345 -11.32 -2.77 -3.09
N GLU A 346 -10.71 -2.89 -4.27
CA GLU A 346 -9.29 -3.24 -4.43
C GLU A 346 -8.39 -2.18 -3.80
N GLN A 347 -7.40 -2.62 -3.01
CA GLN A 347 -6.42 -1.75 -2.35
C GLN A 347 -5.03 -1.97 -2.93
N ARG A 348 -4.31 -0.88 -3.19
CA ARG A 348 -3.05 -0.87 -3.93
C ARG A 348 -2.04 -0.01 -3.19
N PHE A 349 -0.82 -0.50 -3.08
CA PHE A 349 0.30 0.25 -2.53
C PHE A 349 1.18 0.82 -3.63
N TYR A 350 1.52 2.10 -3.54
CA TYR A 350 2.41 2.80 -4.45
C TYR A 350 3.47 3.61 -3.70
N GLU A 351 4.74 3.23 -3.86
CA GLU A 351 5.90 3.91 -3.27
C GLU A 351 7.05 3.88 -4.29
N GLY A 352 7.29 5.00 -4.97
CA GLY A 352 8.29 5.07 -6.03
C GLY A 352 8.08 3.97 -7.08
N PRO A 353 9.08 3.13 -7.39
CA PRO A 353 8.93 2.02 -8.34
C PRO A 353 8.10 0.85 -7.79
N LEU A 354 7.94 0.75 -6.46
CA LEU A 354 7.21 -0.33 -5.83
C LEU A 354 5.70 -0.11 -6.01
N ALA A 355 5.06 -1.08 -6.65
CA ALA A 355 3.62 -1.12 -6.84
C ALA A 355 3.13 -2.55 -6.62
N PHE A 356 2.24 -2.75 -5.65
CA PHE A 356 1.62 -4.06 -5.43
C PHE A 356 0.17 -3.94 -4.98
N ARG A 357 -0.62 -4.95 -5.32
CA ARG A 357 -2.02 -5.08 -4.87
C ARG A 357 -2.01 -5.76 -3.50
N PHE A 358 -2.71 -5.19 -2.52
CA PHE A 358 -2.87 -5.85 -1.22
C PHE A 358 -3.76 -7.08 -1.39
N PRO A 359 -3.36 -8.25 -0.86
CA PRO A 359 -4.28 -9.37 -0.77
C PRO A 359 -5.44 -8.96 0.13
N LEU A 360 -6.68 -9.00 -0.39
CA LEU A 360 -7.88 -8.58 0.34
C LEU A 360 -8.07 -9.32 1.68
N LEU A 361 -7.40 -10.47 1.86
CA LEU A 361 -7.34 -11.22 3.10
C LEU A 361 -6.81 -10.40 4.29
N PHE A 362 -5.88 -9.48 4.05
CA PHE A 362 -5.26 -8.61 5.06
C PHE A 362 -5.78 -7.17 5.02
N SER A 363 -6.73 -6.88 4.15
CA SER A 363 -7.26 -5.55 3.90
C SER A 363 -8.54 -5.30 4.70
N GLY A 364 -8.73 -4.06 5.16
CA GLY A 364 -9.98 -3.62 5.78
C GLY A 364 -10.92 -3.06 4.72
N VAL A 365 -12.15 -3.59 4.64
CA VAL A 365 -13.24 -3.05 3.84
C VAL A 365 -13.96 -1.98 4.66
N ALA A 366 -13.86 -0.73 4.23
CA ALA A 366 -14.64 0.40 4.72
C ALA A 366 -15.98 0.44 4.01
N ASN A 367 -17.06 0.49 4.79
CA ASN A 367 -18.39 0.88 4.32
C ASN A 367 -18.71 2.22 4.94
N VAL A 368 -19.15 3.17 4.13
CA VAL A 368 -19.53 4.51 4.53
C VAL A 368 -20.96 4.72 4.07
N ARG A 369 -21.81 5.21 4.96
CA ARG A 369 -23.13 5.75 4.63
C ARG A 369 -23.22 7.15 5.17
N GLU A 370 -23.52 8.10 4.30
CA GLU A 370 -23.74 9.49 4.65
C GLU A 370 -25.11 9.94 4.14
N TRP A 371 -25.91 10.60 4.98
CA TRP A 371 -27.26 11.03 4.63
C TRP A 371 -27.63 12.35 5.29
N TRP A 372 -28.66 13.00 4.78
CA TRP A 372 -29.27 14.18 5.39
C TRP A 372 -30.43 13.75 6.29
N ASP A 373 -30.41 14.19 7.54
CA ASP A 373 -31.48 14.01 8.51
C ASP A 373 -32.34 15.27 8.52
N GLU A 374 -33.52 15.21 7.88
CA GLU A 374 -34.44 16.36 7.77
C GLU A 374 -34.98 16.81 9.12
N THR A 375 -35.17 15.89 10.07
CA THR A 375 -35.75 16.23 11.38
C THR A 375 -34.74 16.99 12.24
N ALA A 376 -33.46 16.60 12.15
CA ALA A 376 -32.38 17.22 12.91
C ALA A 376 -31.63 18.31 12.12
N GLU A 377 -32.02 18.57 10.88
CA GLU A 377 -31.37 19.49 9.93
C GLU A 377 -29.84 19.38 9.90
N CYS A 378 -29.33 18.15 9.88
CA CYS A 378 -27.89 17.88 9.89
C CYS A 378 -27.52 16.70 9.01
N PHE A 379 -26.24 16.63 8.64
CA PHE A 379 -25.68 15.45 8.00
C PHE A 379 -25.36 14.40 9.05
N ARG A 380 -25.66 13.15 8.74
CA ARG A 380 -25.31 11.98 9.52
C ARG A 380 -24.32 11.15 8.74
N ILE A 381 -23.36 10.56 9.45
CA ILE A 381 -22.36 9.68 8.85
C ILE A 381 -22.20 8.44 9.72
N ASP A 382 -22.10 7.29 9.06
CA ASP A 382 -21.74 6.01 9.66
C ASP A 382 -20.61 5.39 8.84
N VAL A 383 -19.48 5.15 9.49
CA VAL A 383 -18.30 4.52 8.89
C VAL A 383 -17.98 3.26 9.67
N HIS A 384 -17.97 2.14 8.94
CA HIS A 384 -17.65 0.84 9.49
C HIS A 384 -16.56 0.15 8.65
N VAL A 385 -15.37 0.02 9.23
CA VAL A 385 -14.22 -0.67 8.63
C VAL A 385 -14.05 -2.04 9.27
N ALA A 386 -14.09 -3.08 8.46
CA ALA A 386 -13.91 -4.46 8.91
C ALA A 386 -13.05 -5.27 7.95
N ASN A 387 -12.24 -6.17 8.49
CA ASN A 387 -11.57 -7.19 7.70
C ASN A 387 -12.47 -8.43 7.59
N LYS A 388 -12.44 -9.09 6.42
CA LYS A 388 -13.30 -10.26 6.15
C LYS A 388 -13.09 -11.41 7.14
N LEU A 389 -11.87 -11.62 7.64
CA LEU A 389 -11.54 -12.71 8.58
C LEU A 389 -11.46 -12.25 10.04
N LEU A 390 -10.81 -11.10 10.27
CA LEU A 390 -10.49 -10.62 11.61
C LEU A 390 -11.60 -9.79 12.26
N GLY A 391 -12.66 -9.50 11.49
CA GLY A 391 -13.83 -8.76 11.97
C GLY A 391 -13.61 -7.24 12.03
N PRO A 392 -14.36 -6.54 12.90
CA PRO A 392 -14.37 -5.07 12.97
C PRO A 392 -13.00 -4.49 13.34
N LEU A 393 -12.54 -3.51 12.57
CA LEU A 393 -11.23 -2.86 12.74
C LEU A 393 -11.34 -1.45 13.31
N PHE A 394 -12.28 -0.66 12.80
CA PHE A 394 -12.42 0.75 13.13
C PHE A 394 -13.77 1.28 12.64
N GLY A 395 -14.35 2.24 13.35
CA GLY A 395 -15.52 2.93 12.85
C GLY A 395 -15.91 4.11 13.71
N TYR A 396 -16.81 4.90 13.15
CA TYR A 396 -17.38 6.04 13.84
C TYR A 396 -18.75 6.37 13.27
N ARG A 397 -19.61 6.92 14.13
CA ARG A 397 -20.93 7.42 13.76
C ARG A 397 -21.18 8.74 14.44
N GLY A 398 -21.86 9.65 13.74
CA GLY A 398 -22.21 10.95 14.30
C GLY A 398 -22.99 11.85 13.38
N SER A 399 -23.03 13.13 13.75
CA SER A 399 -23.71 14.19 13.02
C SER A 399 -22.85 15.44 12.89
N PHE A 400 -23.04 16.19 11.82
CA PHE A 400 -22.38 17.47 11.58
C PHE A 400 -23.22 18.38 10.68
N THR A 401 -22.98 19.68 10.77
CA THR A 401 -23.49 20.67 9.81
C THR A 401 -22.33 21.13 8.92
N VAL A 402 -22.64 21.62 7.73
CA VAL A 402 -21.65 22.05 6.74
C VAL A 402 -22.03 23.42 6.21
N GLY A 403 -21.06 24.33 6.20
CA GLY A 403 -21.14 25.59 5.47
C GLY A 403 -20.23 25.56 4.24
N GLU A 404 -20.58 26.34 3.24
CA GLU A 404 -19.76 26.57 2.05
C GLU A 404 -19.13 27.96 2.13
N HIS A 405 -17.87 28.04 1.73
CA HIS A 405 -17.07 29.25 1.78
C HIS A 405 -16.31 29.41 0.46
N PRO A 406 -16.14 30.65 -0.05
CA PRO A 406 -15.24 30.91 -1.18
C PRO A 406 -13.82 30.43 -0.84
N CYS A 407 -13.21 29.69 -1.75
CA CYS A 407 -11.87 29.14 -1.62
C CYS A 407 -11.33 28.80 -3.00
N THR A 408 -10.46 29.66 -3.51
CA THR A 408 -9.70 29.42 -4.73
C THR A 408 -8.60 28.37 -4.48
N ALA A 409 -8.08 27.78 -5.56
CA ALA A 409 -7.05 26.73 -5.45
C ALA A 409 -5.79 27.19 -4.69
N ASP A 410 -5.41 28.46 -4.80
CA ASP A 410 -4.24 29.04 -4.12
C ASP A 410 -4.46 29.28 -2.62
N GLU A 411 -5.73 29.35 -2.19
CA GLU A 411 -6.12 29.54 -0.78
C GLU A 411 -6.22 28.21 -0.01
N ILE A 412 -6.15 27.07 -0.70
CA ILE A 412 -6.23 25.76 -0.07
C ILE A 412 -5.01 25.55 0.85
N PRO A 413 -5.21 25.22 2.14
CA PRO A 413 -4.11 25.02 3.07
C PRO A 413 -3.15 23.91 2.61
N ARG A 414 -1.84 24.19 2.67
CA ARG A 414 -0.82 23.22 2.23
C ARG A 414 -0.80 21.93 3.04
N ASP A 415 -1.31 21.94 4.27
CA ASP A 415 -1.36 20.76 5.14
C ASP A 415 -2.52 19.81 4.85
N VAL A 416 -3.47 20.24 4.02
CA VAL A 416 -4.56 19.40 3.50
C VAL A 416 -4.20 18.79 2.15
N LEU A 417 -3.36 19.46 1.35
CA LEU A 417 -2.88 18.94 0.08
C LEU A 417 -1.95 17.73 0.27
N PRO A 418 -1.98 16.76 -0.65
CA PRO A 418 -1.05 15.64 -0.62
C PRO A 418 0.39 16.13 -0.79
N ILE A 419 1.32 15.58 0.01
CA ILE A 419 2.75 15.90 -0.10
C ILE A 419 3.29 15.43 -1.46
N ARG A 420 2.70 14.36 -2.00
CA ARG A 420 3.02 13.77 -3.30
C ARG A 420 1.75 13.27 -3.96
N GLU A 421 1.57 13.57 -5.24
CA GLU A 421 0.52 12.98 -6.06
C GLU A 421 1.04 11.76 -6.83
N GLU A 422 0.21 10.73 -6.88
CA GLU A 422 0.46 9.50 -7.61
C GLU A 422 -0.10 9.59 -9.05
N ARG A 423 0.74 9.22 -10.02
CA ARG A 423 0.48 9.42 -11.46
C ARG A 423 -0.18 8.23 -12.16
N ARG A 424 -0.27 7.08 -11.49
CA ARG A 424 -0.63 5.78 -12.10
C ARG A 424 -2.13 5.60 -12.39
N GLU A 425 -2.96 6.59 -12.07
CA GLU A 425 -4.43 6.57 -12.23
C GLU A 425 -4.94 7.69 -13.12
#